data_AF-A0A662AKY6-F1
#
_entry.id   AF-A0A662AKY6-F1
#
_cell.length_a   1.000
_cell.length_b   1.000
_cell.length_c   1.000
_cell.angle_alpha   90.00
_cell.angle_beta   90.00
_cell.angle_gamma   90.00
#
_symmetry.space_group_name_H-M   'P 1'
#
loop_
_entity.id
_entity.type
_entity.pdbx_description
1 polymer ?
#
loop_
_entity_poly.entity_id
_entity_poly.type
_entity_poly.pdbx_seq_one_letter_code
_entity_poly.pdbx_strand_id
1 'polypeptide(L)'
;EENREIAVGYGYISEKDLSFGVSHMENKNDRFCSYSSIFDLISGQLSGVTVVGRDVYVRGGTNSFSLSTTALYVVDDQTTSSIAWIQPCQVKSINVLKDGNAAIYGSRGGNGVILIETLK
;
A
#
# COMPACT_ATOMS: atom_id res chain seq x y z
N GLU A 1 6.08 -3.43 -29.25
CA GLU A 1 5.51 -4.16 -28.10
C GLU A 1 6.53 -4.04 -26.99
N GLU A 2 6.25 -3.13 -26.05
CA GLU A 2 7.24 -2.58 -25.14
C GLU A 2 7.42 -3.54 -23.95
N ASN A 3 8.57 -4.21 -23.92
CA ASN A 3 8.97 -5.09 -22.83
C ASN A 3 9.02 -4.30 -21.52
N ARG A 4 8.00 -4.46 -20.68
CA ARG A 4 8.06 -4.06 -19.26
C ARG A 4 8.84 -5.12 -18.48
N GLU A 5 10.15 -5.14 -18.71
CA GLU A 5 11.10 -5.69 -17.76
C GLU A 5 11.18 -4.72 -16.58
N ILE A 6 10.33 -4.95 -15.57
CA ILE A 6 10.59 -4.40 -14.25
C ILE A 6 11.50 -5.43 -13.59
N ALA A 7 12.67 -4.99 -13.18
CA ALA A 7 13.72 -5.78 -12.58
C ALA A 7 14.18 -5.06 -11.28
N VAL A 8 13.86 -5.54 -10.08
CA VAL A 8 14.83 -6.06 -9.09
C VAL A 8 14.15 -6.69 -7.85
N GLY A 9 14.66 -7.83 -7.39
CA GLY A 9 14.86 -8.06 -5.94
C GLY A 9 13.75 -8.62 -5.05
N TYR A 10 12.46 -8.33 -5.27
CA TYR A 10 11.40 -8.79 -4.33
C TYR A 10 10.06 -9.17 -5.01
N GLY A 11 10.15 -9.88 -6.14
CA GLY A 11 9.03 -10.61 -6.75
C GLY A 11 8.01 -9.71 -7.46
N TYR A 12 8.06 -9.70 -8.79
CA TYR A 12 6.99 -9.10 -9.60
C TYR A 12 5.69 -9.83 -9.29
N ILE A 13 4.73 -9.09 -8.75
CA ILE A 13 3.36 -9.56 -8.60
C ILE A 13 2.82 -9.70 -10.02
N SER A 14 2.66 -10.94 -10.49
CA SER A 14 2.04 -11.22 -11.78
C SER A 14 0.62 -10.69 -11.78
N GLU A 15 0.08 -10.26 -12.93
CA GLU A 15 -1.35 -9.94 -13.04
C GLU A 15 -2.27 -11.11 -12.59
N LYS A 16 -1.74 -12.33 -12.52
CA LYS A 16 -2.42 -13.51 -11.97
C LYS A 16 -2.50 -13.54 -10.43
N ASP A 17 -1.53 -12.93 -9.72
CA ASP A 17 -1.54 -12.83 -8.25
C ASP A 17 -2.51 -11.75 -7.74
N LEU A 18 -2.98 -10.84 -8.61
CA LEU A 18 -4.05 -9.89 -8.31
C LEU A 18 -5.36 -10.56 -7.86
N SER A 19 -5.56 -11.84 -8.20
CA SER A 19 -6.75 -12.60 -7.81
C SER A 19 -6.73 -13.08 -6.35
N PHE A 20 -5.59 -13.04 -5.64
CA PHE A 20 -5.40 -13.68 -4.32
C PHE A 20 -5.00 -12.73 -3.18
N GLY A 21 -5.61 -11.54 -3.11
CA GLY A 21 -5.49 -10.68 -1.92
C GLY A 21 -4.48 -9.53 -2.06
N VAL A 22 -4.05 -9.21 -3.28
CA VAL A 22 -3.31 -7.98 -3.57
C VAL A 22 -4.25 -6.99 -4.24
N SER A 23 -4.39 -5.79 -3.66
CA SER A 23 -5.09 -4.68 -4.32
C SER A 23 -4.04 -3.73 -4.92
N HIS A 24 -3.99 -3.64 -6.24
CA HIS A 24 -3.08 -2.75 -6.99
C HIS A 24 -3.86 -1.58 -7.59
N MET A 25 -3.30 -0.37 -7.48
CA MET A 25 -3.85 0.83 -8.12
C MET A 25 -2.74 1.70 -8.68
N GLU A 26 -2.86 2.03 -9.96
CA GLU A 26 -1.94 2.91 -10.67
C GLU A 26 -2.59 4.29 -10.86
N ASN A 27 -1.78 5.36 -10.78
CA ASN A 27 -2.21 6.73 -11.01
C ASN A 27 -2.49 6.97 -12.50
N LYS A 28 -3.66 6.51 -12.97
CA LYS A 28 -4.13 6.78 -14.32
C LYS A 28 -4.89 8.10 -14.34
N ASN A 29 -4.40 9.05 -15.14
CA ASN A 29 -5.02 10.36 -15.42
C ASN A 29 -5.05 11.32 -14.21
N ASP A 30 -3.95 11.39 -13.45
CA ASP A 30 -3.75 12.34 -12.33
C ASP A 30 -4.86 12.36 -11.27
N ARG A 31 -5.66 11.29 -11.19
CA ARG A 31 -6.78 11.20 -10.26
C ARG A 31 -6.33 11.25 -8.81
N PHE A 32 -5.09 10.84 -8.55
CA PHE A 32 -4.49 10.87 -7.22
C PHE A 32 -4.26 12.32 -6.74
N CYS A 33 -3.99 13.26 -7.66
CA CYS A 33 -3.80 14.68 -7.34
C CYS A 33 -5.06 15.36 -6.76
N SER A 34 -6.24 14.75 -6.94
CA SER A 34 -7.51 15.29 -6.44
C SER A 34 -7.70 15.08 -4.92
N TYR A 35 -6.88 14.24 -4.30
CA TYR A 35 -6.94 13.97 -2.86
C TYR A 35 -6.08 14.96 -2.08
N SER A 36 -6.56 15.39 -0.91
CA SER A 36 -5.84 16.33 -0.04
C SER A 36 -4.72 15.67 0.76
N SER A 37 -4.81 14.37 1.03
CA SER A 37 -3.78 13.62 1.73
C SER A 37 -3.64 12.20 1.19
N ILE A 38 -2.49 11.58 1.43
CA ILE A 38 -2.25 10.17 1.08
C ILE A 38 -3.25 9.24 1.80
N PHE A 39 -3.69 9.63 2.99
CA PHE A 39 -4.65 8.89 3.80
C PHE A 39 -6.04 8.92 3.17
N ASP A 40 -6.49 10.08 2.68
CA ASP A 40 -7.75 10.20 1.96
C ASP A 40 -7.72 9.38 0.67
N LEU A 41 -6.60 9.43 -0.04
CA LEU A 41 -6.39 8.64 -1.24
C LEU A 41 -6.47 7.14 -0.96
N ILE A 42 -5.76 6.67 0.07
CA ILE A 42 -5.78 5.26 0.49
C ILE A 42 -7.22 4.85 0.86
N SER A 43 -7.92 5.65 1.66
CA SER A 43 -9.30 5.35 2.08
C SER A 43 -10.32 5.36 0.94
N GLY A 44 -10.12 6.24 -0.05
CA GLY A 44 -11.06 6.46 -1.14
C GLY A 44 -10.82 5.60 -2.37
N GLN A 45 -9.65 4.96 -2.48
CA GLN A 45 -9.28 4.12 -3.62
C GLN A 45 -9.13 2.65 -3.23
N LEU A 46 -8.62 2.33 -2.04
CA LEU A 46 -8.35 0.95 -1.66
C LEU A 46 -9.51 0.32 -0.87
N SER A 47 -9.93 -0.86 -1.29
CA SER A 47 -10.98 -1.63 -0.62
C SER A 47 -10.43 -2.47 0.54
N GLY A 48 -11.15 -2.45 1.66
CA GLY A 48 -10.78 -3.22 2.86
C GLY A 48 -9.62 -2.61 3.63
N VAL A 49 -9.34 -1.32 3.45
CA VAL A 49 -8.51 -0.54 4.37
C VAL A 49 -9.40 0.40 5.19
N THR A 50 -9.06 0.57 6.46
CA THR A 50 -9.68 1.56 7.35
C THR A 50 -8.61 2.55 7.74
N VAL A 51 -8.89 3.84 7.55
CA VAL A 51 -8.00 4.92 7.94
C VAL A 51 -8.60 5.60 9.17
N VAL A 52 -7.82 5.71 10.25
CA VAL A 52 -8.22 6.43 11.47
C VAL A 52 -7.11 7.42 11.80
N GLY A 53 -7.36 8.71 11.58
CA GLY A 53 -6.35 9.75 11.75
C GLY A 53 -5.18 9.56 10.78
N ARG A 54 -4.02 9.14 11.28
CA ARG A 54 -2.79 8.89 10.48
C ARG A 54 -2.39 7.41 10.45
N ASP A 55 -3.25 6.55 10.96
CA ASP A 55 -3.06 5.11 11.01
C ASP A 55 -3.94 4.41 9.98
N VAL A 56 -3.36 3.44 9.27
CA VAL A 56 -4.06 2.63 8.27
C VAL A 56 -4.09 1.16 8.72
N TYR A 57 -5.26 0.54 8.58
CA TYR A 57 -5.55 -0.84 8.98
C TYR A 57 -6.06 -1.62 7.76
N VAL A 58 -5.45 -2.75 7.41
CA VAL A 58 -5.77 -3.52 6.19
C VAL A 58 -6.76 -4.67 6.44
N ARG A 59 -7.06 -5.00 7.70
CA ARG A 59 -7.93 -6.13 8.10
C ARG A 59 -9.11 -5.72 8.98
N GLY A 60 -9.59 -4.48 8.91
CA GLY A 60 -10.78 -4.00 9.62
C GLY A 60 -10.72 -4.04 11.16
N GLY A 61 -9.58 -4.43 11.75
CA GLY A 61 -9.44 -4.62 13.19
C GLY A 61 -8.97 -3.37 13.90
N THR A 62 -9.91 -2.53 14.35
CA THR A 62 -9.66 -1.53 15.42
C THR A 62 -9.70 -2.17 16.81
N ASN A 63 -9.62 -3.51 16.91
CA ASN A 63 -9.76 -4.29 18.13
C ASN A 63 -8.74 -3.82 19.17
N SER A 64 -9.25 -3.01 20.09
CA SER A 64 -8.54 -2.21 21.06
C SER A 64 -8.01 -3.06 22.21
N PHE A 65 -7.17 -4.04 21.90
CA PHE A 65 -6.50 -4.87 22.90
C PHE A 65 -5.00 -4.94 22.62
N SER A 66 -4.30 -3.87 23.01
CA SER A 66 -2.86 -3.85 23.35
C SER A 66 -1.80 -4.19 22.28
N LEU A 67 -2.18 -4.47 21.03
CA LEU A 67 -1.23 -4.72 19.94
C LEU A 67 -1.48 -3.73 18.81
N SER A 68 -0.45 -2.97 18.42
CA SER A 68 -0.51 -2.07 17.26
C SER A 68 -0.79 -2.91 16.00
N THR A 69 -2.05 -2.91 15.55
CA THR A 69 -2.54 -3.59 14.34
C THR A 69 -2.36 -2.73 13.09
N THR A 70 -1.59 -1.65 13.18
CA THR A 70 -1.31 -0.75 12.06
C THR A 70 -0.54 -1.48 10.97
N ALA A 71 -0.88 -1.19 9.72
CA ALA A 71 -0.17 -1.71 8.56
C ALA A 71 1.28 -1.21 8.51
N LEU A 72 2.16 -2.01 7.92
CA LEU A 72 3.52 -1.57 7.60
C LEU A 72 3.49 -0.73 6.32
N TYR A 73 4.15 0.42 6.33
CA TYR A 73 4.32 1.24 5.14
C TYR A 73 5.67 0.96 4.47
N VAL A 74 5.65 0.76 3.17
CA VAL A 74 6.83 0.62 2.32
C VAL A 74 6.73 1.66 1.23
N VAL A 75 7.74 2.51 1.10
CA VAL A 75 7.80 3.59 0.10
C VAL A 75 9.06 3.38 -0.72
N ASP A 76 8.92 3.15 -2.02
CA ASP A 76 10.05 2.89 -2.93
C ASP A 76 11.02 1.82 -2.37
N ASP A 77 10.45 0.67 -1.97
CA ASP A 77 11.14 -0.47 -1.33
C ASP A 77 11.78 -0.21 0.06
N GLN A 78 11.54 0.95 0.67
CA GLN A 78 12.03 1.28 2.00
C GLN A 78 10.89 1.29 3.04
N THR A 79 11.08 0.62 4.17
CA THR A 79 10.08 0.62 5.24
C THR A 79 10.06 1.96 5.98
N THR A 80 8.89 2.55 6.17
CA THR A 80 8.71 3.79 6.93
C THR A 80 7.65 3.66 8.01
N SER A 81 7.76 4.48 9.06
CA SER A 81 6.74 4.60 10.11
C SER A 81 5.62 5.56 9.75
N SER A 82 5.81 6.43 8.75
CA SER A 82 4.81 7.38 8.31
C SER A 82 4.95 7.73 6.85
N ILE A 83 3.79 7.94 6.21
CA ILE A 83 3.64 8.32 4.81
C ILE A 83 3.03 9.72 4.64
N ALA A 84 2.78 10.42 5.74
CA ALA A 84 2.05 11.69 5.73
C ALA A 84 2.75 12.84 4.98
N TRP A 85 4.04 12.69 4.69
CA TRP A 85 4.83 13.63 3.90
C TRP A 85 4.67 13.43 2.40
N ILE A 86 4.14 12.28 1.97
CA ILE A 86 3.93 11.94 0.57
C ILE A 86 2.75 12.74 0.04
N GLN A 87 3.00 13.49 -1.04
CA GLN A 87 1.93 14.17 -1.76
C GLN A 87 1.20 13.17 -2.67
N PRO A 88 -0.13 13.13 -2.66
CA PRO A 88 -0.91 12.26 -3.54
C PRO A 88 -0.56 12.38 -5.03
N CYS A 89 -0.21 13.60 -5.48
CA CYS A 89 0.19 13.86 -6.85
C CYS A 89 1.52 13.21 -7.25
N GLN A 90 2.38 12.90 -6.29
CA GLN A 90 3.67 12.24 -6.51
C GLN A 90 3.56 10.72 -6.39
N VAL A 91 2.36 10.17 -6.16
CA VAL A 91 2.17 8.72 -6.08
C VAL A 91 2.00 8.18 -7.49
N LYS A 92 2.83 7.19 -7.83
CA LYS A 92 2.74 6.43 -9.08
C LYS A 92 1.77 5.27 -8.93
N SER A 93 1.93 4.48 -7.88
CA SER A 93 1.08 3.33 -7.61
C SER A 93 0.97 3.06 -6.11
N ILE A 94 -0.15 2.44 -5.71
CA ILE A 94 -0.34 1.92 -4.37
C ILE A 94 -0.76 0.46 -4.45
N ASN A 95 -0.07 -0.37 -3.66
CA ASN A 95 -0.36 -1.77 -3.51
C ASN A 95 -0.65 -2.08 -2.05
N VAL A 96 -1.65 -2.92 -1.81
CA VAL A 96 -1.93 -3.48 -0.50
C VAL A 96 -1.72 -4.97 -0.55
N LEU A 97 -0.79 -5.49 0.24
CA LEU A 97 -0.57 -6.92 0.43
C LEU A 97 -1.35 -7.38 1.65
N LYS A 98 -2.19 -8.40 1.42
CA LYS A 98 -2.90 -9.14 2.46
C LYS A 98 -2.31 -10.54 2.58
N ASP A 99 -2.56 -11.16 3.73
CA ASP A 99 -2.29 -12.58 3.97
C ASP A 99 -0.81 -13.00 3.79
N GLY A 100 -0.55 -14.10 3.07
CA GLY A 100 0.79 -14.71 2.96
C GLY A 100 1.84 -13.84 2.26
N ASN A 101 1.42 -12.94 1.36
CA ASN A 101 2.33 -12.04 0.65
C ASN A 101 2.92 -10.96 1.56
N ALA A 102 2.22 -10.63 2.63
CA ALA A 102 2.67 -9.66 3.61
C ALA A 102 3.74 -10.25 4.57
N ALA A 103 3.80 -11.58 4.68
CA ALA A 103 4.74 -12.29 5.56
C ALA A 103 6.22 -12.09 5.19
N ILE A 104 6.51 -11.70 3.93
CA ILE A 104 7.88 -11.39 3.48
C ILE A 104 8.49 -10.20 4.24
N TYR A 105 7.64 -9.31 4.77
CA TYR A 105 8.05 -8.14 5.56
C TYR A 105 8.09 -8.43 7.08
N GLY A 106 8.09 -9.71 7.47
CA GLY A 106 8.21 -10.16 8.85
C GLY A 106 6.93 -9.99 9.67
N SER A 107 7.06 -9.99 11.00
CA SER A 107 5.94 -10.01 11.93
C SER A 107 5.03 -8.77 11.84
N ARG A 108 5.55 -7.61 11.42
CA ARG A 108 4.75 -6.39 11.19
C ARG A 108 3.93 -6.46 9.90
N GLY A 109 4.38 -7.25 8.92
CA GLY A 109 3.63 -7.54 7.71
C GLY A 109 2.38 -8.39 7.96
N GLY A 110 2.28 -9.11 9.08
CA GLY A 110 1.08 -9.87 9.44
C GLY A 110 -0.21 -9.04 9.59
N ASN A 111 -0.06 -7.73 9.81
CA ASN A 111 -1.17 -6.76 9.88
C ASN A 111 -1.59 -6.22 8.49
N GLY A 112 -0.83 -6.56 7.44
CA GLY A 112 -0.93 -6.01 6.09
C GLY A 112 0.20 -5.02 5.78
N VAL A 113 0.56 -4.93 4.51
CA VAL A 113 1.61 -4.03 4.01
C VAL A 113 1.03 -3.12 2.94
N ILE A 114 1.33 -1.83 3.03
CA ILE A 114 0.98 -0.83 2.04
C ILE A 114 2.26 -0.40 1.35
N LEU A 115 2.39 -0.73 0.07
CA LEU A 115 3.50 -0.31 -0.77
C LEU A 115 3.06 0.90 -1.57
N ILE A 116 3.88 1.92 -1.56
CA ILE A 116 3.68 3.16 -2.29
C ILE A 116 4.90 3.35 -3.19
N GLU A 117 4.66 3.43 -4.49
CA GLU A 117 5.68 3.87 -5.44
C GLU A 117 5.46 5.34 -5.73
N THR A 118 6.54 6.12 -5.72
CA THR A 118 6.49 7.54 -6.08
C THR A 118 6.93 7.77 -7.53
N LEU A 119 6.46 8.88 -8.10
CA LEU A 119 6.98 9.43 -9.35
C LEU A 119 8.35 10.06 -9.03
N LYS A 120 9.41 9.51 -9.62
CA LYS A 120 10.77 10.07 -9.54
C LYS A 120 10.91 11.32 -10.40
#